data_AF-A0A7X9ISZ6-F1
#
_entry.id   AF-A0A7X9ISZ6-F1
#
_cell.length_a   1.000
_cell.length_b   1.000
_cell.length_c   1.000
_cell.angle_alpha   90.00
_cell.angle_beta   90.00
_cell.angle_gamma   90.00
#
_symmetry.space_group_name_H-M   'P 1'
#
loop_
_entity.id
_entity.type
_entity.pdbx_description
1 polymer ?
#
loop_
_entity_poly.entity_id
_entity_poly.type
_entity_poly.pdbx_seq_one_letter_code
_entity_poly.pdbx_strand_id
1 'polypeptide(L)'
;MRDQLHGDGRQTLGTGGELLPEDVHRALDVLSPCLRAWRCPAGRALWTEGEHSGRLVVLDRGRVKILRHGPEGRMLLMYVLGPGEVFGFLPFVDGGPYPATAVALDDVEARVMGRTALRDALRDDPRIALVLLQALGRRLREAFARVEALAEHDAVGRVAAGLATLLPAEPRGDPLLLLQLPVPAYAFAAELGIEAETLSRALRKLVAAGVLHRVAAGRYQVLDPPSLLRRAAGRPPASDAKQSDRS
;
A
#
# COMPACT_ATOMS: atom_id res chain seq x y z
N MET A 1 -10.65 5.23 -45.41
CA MET A 1 -11.48 6.33 -44.87
C MET A 1 -12.17 5.80 -43.63
N ARG A 2 -11.75 6.31 -42.45
CA ARG A 2 -12.28 6.12 -41.08
C ARG A 2 -12.22 4.68 -40.54
N ASP A 3 -11.36 4.30 -39.58
CA ASP A 3 -10.89 4.91 -38.32
C ASP A 3 -11.91 4.81 -37.17
N GLN A 4 -11.40 4.30 -36.04
CA GLN A 4 -11.79 4.48 -34.63
C GLN A 4 -12.74 3.52 -33.85
N LEU A 5 -12.09 2.93 -32.82
CA LEU A 5 -12.45 2.81 -31.40
C LEU A 5 -13.33 1.64 -30.93
N HIS A 6 -12.73 0.73 -30.15
CA HIS A 6 -13.20 0.29 -28.82
C HIS A 6 -12.00 -0.27 -28.01
N GLY A 7 -11.40 0.55 -27.14
CA GLY A 7 -10.76 0.09 -25.90
C GLY A 7 -11.80 0.05 -24.78
N ASP A 8 -11.56 -0.29 -23.53
CA ASP A 8 -10.42 -0.79 -22.76
C ASP A 8 -11.03 -1.24 -21.41
N GLY A 9 -10.33 -2.02 -20.60
CA GLY A 9 -10.79 -2.35 -19.24
C GLY A 9 -10.10 -3.50 -18.54
N ARG A 10 -8.84 -3.80 -18.86
CA ARG A 10 -8.01 -4.65 -17.99
C ARG A 10 -7.14 -3.74 -17.14
N GLN A 11 -7.51 -3.62 -15.87
CA GLN A 11 -6.73 -2.95 -14.84
C GLN A 11 -5.36 -3.63 -14.74
N THR A 12 -4.37 -3.00 -15.37
CA THR A 12 -2.95 -3.29 -15.16
C THR A 12 -2.57 -2.79 -13.78
N LEU A 13 -2.33 -3.73 -12.86
CA LEU A 13 -1.54 -3.48 -11.65
C LEU A 13 -0.24 -2.82 -12.07
N GLY A 14 -0.03 -1.57 -11.63
CA GLY A 14 1.10 -0.75 -12.01
C GLY A 14 2.42 -1.47 -11.75
N THR A 15 3.06 -1.92 -12.84
CA THR A 15 4.50 -2.09 -12.92
C THR A 15 5.13 -0.72 -12.67
N GLY A 16 5.45 -0.44 -11.41
CA GLY A 16 6.32 0.67 -11.01
C GLY A 16 7.76 0.40 -11.43
N GLY A 17 7.98 0.25 -12.73
CA GLY A 17 9.29 0.30 -13.37
C GLY A 17 9.67 1.75 -13.59
N GLU A 18 9.97 2.47 -12.50
CA GLU A 18 10.71 3.72 -12.63
C GLU A 18 12.16 3.33 -12.87
N LEU A 19 12.57 3.48 -14.13
CA LEU A 19 13.95 3.39 -14.60
C LEU A 19 14.87 4.04 -13.55
N LEU A 20 15.75 3.25 -12.96
CA LEU A 20 16.73 3.77 -12.03
C LEU A 20 17.54 4.86 -12.78
N PRO A 21 17.76 6.04 -12.18
CA PRO A 21 18.62 7.08 -12.76
C PRO A 21 19.92 6.47 -13.30
N GLU A 22 20.48 7.00 -14.39
CA GLU A 22 21.75 6.52 -14.97
C GLU A 22 22.87 6.39 -13.92
N ASP A 23 22.83 7.24 -12.88
CA ASP A 23 23.73 7.21 -11.72
C ASP A 23 23.62 5.93 -10.89
N VAL A 24 22.45 5.30 -10.83
CA VAL A 24 22.23 4.04 -10.13
C VAL A 24 22.82 2.87 -10.90
N HIS A 25 22.62 2.81 -12.22
CA HIS A 25 23.22 1.76 -13.04
C HIS A 25 24.75 1.83 -12.95
N ARG A 26 25.31 3.04 -13.04
CA ARG A 26 26.74 3.28 -12.85
C ARG A 26 27.22 2.93 -11.44
N ALA A 27 26.44 3.26 -10.40
CA ALA A 27 26.76 2.87 -9.02
C ALA A 27 26.69 1.34 -8.83
N LEU A 28 25.74 0.65 -9.46
CA LEU A 28 25.63 -0.81 -9.45
C LEU A 28 26.78 -1.48 -10.21
N ASP A 29 27.30 -0.86 -11.27
CA ASP A 29 28.50 -1.32 -11.99
C ASP A 29 29.74 -1.20 -11.11
N VAL A 30 29.89 -0.10 -10.36
CA VAL A 30 30.97 0.06 -9.37
C VAL A 30 30.89 -1.00 -8.27
N LEU A 31 29.67 -1.40 -7.88
CA LEU A 31 29.45 -2.46 -6.90
C LEU A 31 29.66 -3.87 -7.46
N SER A 32 29.66 -4.04 -8.78
CA SER A 32 29.70 -5.35 -9.46
C SER A 32 30.84 -6.28 -9.02
N PRO A 33 32.08 -5.82 -8.79
CA PRO A 33 33.18 -6.70 -8.34
C PRO A 33 32.95 -7.29 -6.94
N CYS A 34 32.16 -6.59 -6.11
CA CYS A 34 31.91 -6.93 -4.72
C CYS A 34 30.57 -7.66 -4.52
N LEU A 35 29.77 -7.75 -5.58
CA LEU A 35 28.48 -8.41 -5.59
C LEU A 35 28.64 -9.90 -5.92
N ARG A 36 28.04 -10.76 -5.09
CA ARG A 36 28.00 -12.21 -5.32
C ARG A 36 26.64 -12.62 -5.81
N ALA A 37 26.61 -13.51 -6.80
CA ALA A 37 25.35 -14.09 -7.27
C ALA A 37 24.65 -14.86 -6.13
N TRP A 38 23.34 -14.68 -6.05
CA TRP A 38 22.47 -15.36 -5.11
C TRP A 38 21.21 -15.83 -5.82
N ARG A 39 20.83 -17.08 -5.57
CA ARG A 39 19.61 -17.67 -6.10
C ARG A 39 18.75 -18.15 -4.95
N CYS A 40 17.46 -17.86 -5.01
CA CYS A 40 16.49 -18.28 -4.02
C CYS A 40 15.25 -18.83 -4.73
N PRO A 41 14.90 -20.12 -4.52
CA PRO A 41 13.70 -20.70 -5.12
C PRO A 41 12.43 -20.03 -4.60
N ALA A 42 11.37 -20.07 -5.42
CA ALA A 42 10.04 -19.60 -5.02
C ALA A 42 9.61 -20.17 -3.65
N GLY A 43 8.99 -19.33 -2.81
CA GLY A 43 8.49 -19.68 -1.49
C GLY A 43 9.55 -19.77 -0.39
N ARG A 44 10.85 -19.65 -0.70
CA ARG A 44 11.91 -19.66 0.32
C ARG A 44 12.13 -18.28 0.92
N ALA A 45 12.41 -18.27 2.24
CA ALA A 45 12.80 -17.07 2.94
C ALA A 45 14.25 -16.69 2.57
N LEU A 46 14.43 -15.42 2.23
CA LEU A 46 15.74 -14.79 2.05
C LEU A 46 16.38 -14.54 3.43
N TRP A 47 15.56 -14.12 4.39
CA TRP A 47 15.84 -13.99 5.82
C TRP A 47 14.52 -13.91 6.59
N THR A 48 14.60 -14.04 7.90
CA THR A 48 13.47 -13.87 8.81
C THR A 48 13.55 -12.58 9.62
N GLU A 49 12.40 -12.06 10.03
CA GLU A 49 12.32 -10.97 11.02
C GLU A 49 13.13 -11.33 12.27
N GLY A 50 13.92 -10.38 12.79
CA GLY A 50 14.81 -10.60 13.93
C GLY A 50 16.21 -11.13 13.58
N GLU A 51 16.46 -11.55 12.35
CA GLU A 51 17.77 -12.03 11.91
C GLU A 51 18.78 -10.87 11.76
N HIS A 52 20.05 -11.09 12.13
CA HIS A 52 21.10 -10.05 12.15
C HIS A 52 22.04 -10.11 10.93
N SER A 53 21.73 -10.95 9.95
CA SER A 53 22.56 -11.18 8.76
C SER A 53 22.36 -10.07 7.71
N GLY A 54 22.74 -8.83 8.03
CA GLY A 54 22.63 -7.72 7.08
C GLY A 54 23.26 -8.05 5.73
N ARG A 55 22.53 -7.80 4.63
CA ARG A 55 22.96 -7.99 3.23
C ARG A 55 22.29 -6.95 2.35
N LEU A 56 23.07 -6.27 1.52
CA LEU A 56 22.53 -5.47 0.43
C LEU A 56 22.16 -6.43 -0.68
N VAL A 57 20.93 -6.35 -1.17
CA VAL A 57 20.43 -7.20 -2.26
C VAL A 57 20.01 -6.31 -3.41
N VAL A 58 20.51 -6.63 -4.60
CA VAL A 58 20.07 -6.06 -5.88
C VAL A 58 19.32 -7.17 -6.60
N LEU A 59 18.03 -6.96 -6.84
CA LEU A 59 17.17 -7.96 -7.45
C LEU A 59 17.31 -7.89 -8.99
N ASP A 60 17.87 -8.93 -9.61
CA ASP A 60 18.07 -8.95 -11.07
C ASP A 60 16.85 -9.61 -11.76
N ARG A 61 16.27 -10.65 -11.15
CA ARG A 61 15.07 -11.35 -11.63
C ARG A 61 14.20 -11.83 -10.47
N GLY A 62 12.91 -11.91 -10.74
CA GLY A 62 11.91 -12.42 -9.81
C GLY A 62 11.35 -11.34 -8.90
N ARG A 63 10.59 -11.76 -7.89
CA ARG A 63 9.87 -10.91 -6.95
C ARG A 63 10.03 -11.41 -5.53
N VAL A 64 10.09 -10.48 -4.59
CA VAL A 64 10.21 -10.78 -3.16
C VAL A 64 9.13 -10.05 -2.40
N LYS A 65 8.34 -10.77 -1.59
CA LYS A 65 7.41 -10.14 -0.65
C LYS A 65 8.09 -9.88 0.69
N ILE A 66 7.84 -8.70 1.25
CA ILE A 66 8.26 -8.32 2.60
C ILE A 66 7.06 -8.45 3.53
N LEU A 67 7.20 -9.29 4.54
CA LEU A 67 6.15 -9.67 5.48
C LEU A 67 6.57 -9.31 6.90
N ARG A 68 5.64 -8.80 7.70
CA ARG A 68 5.87 -8.57 9.14
C ARG A 68 4.85 -9.33 9.95
N HIS A 69 5.24 -9.80 11.13
CA HIS A 69 4.27 -10.38 12.07
C HIS A 69 3.39 -9.26 12.63
N GLY A 70 2.10 -9.35 12.37
CA GLY A 70 1.07 -8.51 12.96
C GLY A 70 0.54 -9.08 14.29
N PRO A 71 -0.43 -8.38 14.91
CA PRO A 71 -1.14 -8.89 16.07
C PRO A 71 -1.78 -10.25 15.78
N GLU A 72 -1.85 -11.11 16.80
CA GLU A 72 -2.46 -12.46 16.71
C GLU A 72 -1.78 -13.40 15.69
N GLY A 73 -0.51 -13.16 15.33
CA GLY A 73 0.26 -14.04 14.46
C GLY A 73 -0.07 -13.95 12.97
N ARG A 74 -0.87 -12.96 12.55
CA ARG A 74 -1.17 -12.73 11.13
C ARG A 74 0.04 -12.13 10.42
N MET A 75 0.36 -12.63 9.22
CA MET A 75 1.41 -12.02 8.39
C MET A 75 0.84 -10.82 7.62
N LEU A 76 1.41 -9.65 7.86
CA LEU A 76 1.08 -8.42 7.14
C LEU A 76 2.02 -8.27 5.95
N LEU A 77 1.46 -8.25 4.74
CA LEU A 77 2.21 -7.90 3.53
C LEU A 77 2.54 -6.41 3.57
N MET A 78 3.82 -6.11 3.73
CA MET A 78 4.30 -4.74 3.70
C MET A 78 4.38 -4.28 2.25
N TYR A 79 5.23 -4.89 1.43
CA TYR A 79 5.39 -4.54 0.02
C TYR A 79 5.94 -5.71 -0.78
N VAL A 80 5.88 -5.59 -2.11
CA VAL A 80 6.49 -6.53 -3.05
C VAL A 80 7.61 -5.80 -3.78
N LEU A 81 8.73 -6.49 -3.89
CA LEU A 81 9.92 -6.06 -4.61
C LEU A 81 10.00 -6.73 -5.97
N GLY A 82 10.55 -6.05 -6.97
CA GLY A 82 10.78 -6.53 -8.32
C GLY A 82 12.18 -6.19 -8.88
N PRO A 83 12.47 -6.57 -10.13
CA PRO A 83 13.78 -6.37 -10.75
C PRO A 83 14.24 -4.91 -10.73
N GLY A 84 15.54 -4.69 -10.54
CA GLY A 84 16.16 -3.37 -10.41
C GLY A 84 16.12 -2.80 -8.98
N GLU A 85 15.38 -3.42 -8.06
CA GLU A 85 15.25 -2.88 -6.71
C GLU A 85 16.38 -3.28 -5.78
N VAL A 86 16.77 -2.32 -4.94
CA VAL A 86 17.80 -2.48 -3.91
C VAL A 86 17.16 -2.52 -2.53
N PHE A 87 17.48 -3.54 -1.72
CA PHE A 87 16.90 -3.74 -0.39
C PHE A 87 17.83 -4.51 0.56
N GLY A 88 17.37 -4.80 1.79
CA GLY A 88 18.08 -5.61 2.79
C GLY A 88 19.18 -4.87 3.58
N PHE A 89 19.42 -3.59 3.27
CA PHE A 89 20.53 -2.83 3.86
C PHE A 89 20.22 -2.17 5.21
N LEU A 90 18.99 -2.24 5.73
CA LEU A 90 18.62 -1.60 7.00
C LEU A 90 19.53 -2.03 8.17
N PRO A 91 19.79 -3.34 8.41
CA PRO A 91 20.75 -3.78 9.43
C PRO A 91 22.17 -3.20 9.29
N PHE A 92 22.55 -2.74 8.10
CA PHE A 92 23.85 -2.07 7.91
C PHE A 92 23.84 -0.61 8.34
N VAL A 93 22.70 0.05 8.20
CA VAL A 93 22.52 1.48 8.46
C VAL A 93 22.39 1.73 9.95
N ASP A 94 21.53 0.98 10.64
CA ASP A 94 21.21 1.20 12.06
C ASP A 94 21.84 0.16 13.01
N GLY A 95 22.39 -0.95 12.47
CA GLY A 95 22.97 -2.03 13.27
C GLY A 95 21.94 -2.95 13.93
N GLY A 96 20.65 -2.76 13.67
CA GLY A 96 19.57 -3.58 14.19
C GLY A 96 19.34 -4.88 13.39
N PRO A 97 18.41 -5.74 13.85
CA PRO A 97 17.98 -6.90 13.08
C PRO A 97 17.07 -6.51 11.90
N TYR A 98 16.81 -7.46 11.00
CA TYR A 98 15.78 -7.26 9.97
C TYR A 98 14.41 -7.00 10.61
N PRO A 99 13.71 -5.91 10.25
CA PRO A 99 12.42 -5.56 10.83
C PRO A 99 11.25 -6.36 10.22
N ALA A 100 11.53 -7.20 9.21
CA ALA A 100 10.54 -7.96 8.47
C ALA A 100 11.19 -9.18 7.79
N THR A 101 10.38 -10.20 7.53
CA THR A 101 10.75 -11.41 6.78
C THR A 101 10.69 -11.13 5.28
N ALA A 102 11.69 -11.57 4.52
CA ALA A 102 11.69 -11.50 3.06
C ALA A 102 11.49 -12.90 2.47
N VAL A 103 10.52 -13.06 1.57
CA VAL A 103 10.19 -14.36 0.95
C VAL A 103 10.12 -14.23 -0.56
N ALA A 104 10.79 -15.11 -1.28
CA ALA A 104 10.72 -15.20 -2.74
C ALA A 104 9.28 -15.57 -3.16
N LEU A 105 8.67 -14.76 -4.04
CA LEU A 105 7.35 -15.03 -4.61
C LEU A 105 7.44 -15.98 -5.81
N ASP A 106 8.51 -15.85 -6.58
CA ASP A 106 8.90 -16.71 -7.70
C ASP A 106 10.42 -16.94 -7.62
N ASP A 107 11.01 -17.66 -8.59
CA ASP A 107 12.44 -17.91 -8.57
C ASP A 107 13.25 -16.61 -8.71
N VAL A 108 14.03 -16.32 -7.67
CA VAL A 108 14.80 -15.09 -7.53
C VAL A 108 16.24 -15.32 -7.97
N GLU A 109 16.72 -14.42 -8.84
CA GLU A 109 18.14 -14.22 -9.13
C GLU A 109 18.51 -12.81 -8.66
N ALA A 110 19.55 -12.73 -7.83
CA ALA A 110 19.97 -11.48 -7.21
C ALA A 110 21.49 -11.42 -7.06
N ARG A 111 21.97 -10.23 -6.79
CA ARG A 111 23.35 -9.96 -6.39
C ARG A 111 23.38 -9.43 -4.97
N VAL A 112 24.26 -9.99 -4.14
CA VAL A 112 24.35 -9.65 -2.72
C VAL A 112 25.72 -9.16 -2.31
N MET A 113 25.74 -8.24 -1.35
CA MET A 113 26.95 -7.68 -0.77
C MET A 113 26.84 -7.60 0.75
N GLY A 114 27.96 -7.91 1.43
CA GLY A 114 28.08 -7.80 2.88
C GLY A 114 28.40 -6.37 3.36
N ARG A 115 28.32 -6.15 4.67
CA ARG A 115 28.50 -4.83 5.29
C ARG A 115 29.84 -4.16 4.95
N THR A 116 30.92 -4.93 5.02
CA THR A 116 32.29 -4.43 4.81
C THR A 116 32.47 -3.96 3.37
N ALA A 117 32.08 -4.79 2.41
CA ALA A 117 32.11 -4.45 1.00
C ALA A 117 31.25 -3.21 0.66
N LEU A 118 30.07 -3.06 1.28
CA LEU A 118 29.26 -1.85 1.09
C LEU A 118 29.94 -0.61 1.64
N ARG A 119 30.53 -0.70 2.83
CA ARG A 119 31.26 0.42 3.44
C ARG A 119 32.44 0.85 2.59
N ASP A 120 33.19 -0.10 2.06
CA ASP A 120 34.37 0.20 1.24
C ASP A 120 33.93 0.80 -0.10
N ALA A 121 32.88 0.26 -0.74
CA ALA A 121 32.30 0.86 -1.94
C ALA A 121 31.75 2.28 -1.72
N LEU A 122 31.14 2.57 -0.56
CA LEU A 122 30.69 3.93 -0.22
C LEU A 122 31.85 4.92 -0.06
N ARG A 123 33.04 4.46 0.34
CA ARG A 123 34.25 5.32 0.41
C ARG A 123 34.78 5.61 -1.00
N ASP A 124 34.73 4.61 -1.88
CA ASP A 124 35.25 4.72 -3.23
C ASP A 124 34.31 5.54 -4.14
N ASP A 125 32.99 5.39 -3.99
CA ASP A 125 32.00 6.18 -4.74
C ASP A 125 30.82 6.62 -3.84
N PRO A 126 30.86 7.85 -3.32
CA PRO A 126 29.78 8.42 -2.51
C PRO A 126 28.42 8.49 -3.20
N ARG A 127 28.34 8.39 -4.54
CA ARG A 127 27.06 8.38 -5.26
C ARG A 127 26.23 7.15 -4.91
N ILE A 128 26.84 6.05 -4.47
CA ILE A 128 26.12 4.88 -3.94
C ILE A 128 25.21 5.27 -2.77
N ALA A 129 25.62 6.23 -1.92
CA ALA A 129 24.79 6.70 -0.82
C ALA A 129 23.49 7.36 -1.31
N LEU A 130 23.55 8.11 -2.43
CA LEU A 130 22.38 8.74 -3.04
C LEU A 130 21.37 7.70 -3.54
N VAL A 131 21.86 6.59 -4.12
CA VAL A 131 21.01 5.46 -4.55
C VAL A 131 20.27 4.84 -3.37
N LEU A 132 20.98 4.58 -2.27
CA LEU A 132 20.37 4.02 -1.05
C LEU A 132 19.35 5.00 -0.44
N LEU A 133 19.65 6.29 -0.42
CA LEU A 133 18.72 7.32 0.05
C LEU A 133 17.47 7.42 -0.82
N GLN A 134 17.60 7.32 -2.15
CA GLN A 134 16.45 7.29 -3.06
C GLN A 134 15.57 6.04 -2.80
N ALA A 135 16.19 4.87 -2.61
CA ALA A 135 15.48 3.64 -2.26
C ALA A 135 14.72 3.79 -0.92
N LEU A 136 15.36 4.35 0.11
CA LEU A 136 14.72 4.66 1.40
C LEU A 136 13.57 5.67 1.23
N GLY A 137 13.78 6.76 0.49
CA GLY A 137 12.78 7.79 0.28
C GLY A 137 11.52 7.25 -0.41
N ARG A 138 11.69 6.35 -1.37
CA ARG A 138 10.55 5.66 -2.01
C ARG A 138 9.79 4.77 -1.03
N ARG A 139 10.50 3.97 -0.22
CA ARG A 139 9.85 3.14 0.82
C ARG A 139 9.14 3.96 1.88
N LEU A 140 9.70 5.11 2.25
CA LEU A 140 9.09 6.03 3.19
C LEU A 140 7.78 6.61 2.63
N ARG A 141 7.77 7.04 1.36
CA ARG A 141 6.55 7.49 0.67
C ARG A 141 5.48 6.41 0.60
N GLU A 142 5.85 5.18 0.26
CA GLU A 142 4.93 4.05 0.27
C GLU A 142 4.36 3.74 1.66
N ALA A 143 5.19 3.86 2.71
CA ALA A 143 4.75 3.69 4.08
C ALA A 143 3.74 4.78 4.50
N PHE A 144 3.98 6.04 4.15
CA PHE A 144 3.02 7.12 4.37
C PHE A 144 1.69 6.87 3.65
N ALA A 145 1.74 6.50 2.37
CA ALA A 145 0.52 6.20 1.60
C ALA A 145 -0.29 5.04 2.23
N ARG A 146 0.37 4.04 2.83
CA ARG A 146 -0.32 2.96 3.57
C ARG A 146 -0.96 3.45 4.85
N VAL A 147 -0.27 4.28 5.63
CA VAL A 147 -0.83 4.86 6.86
C VAL A 147 -2.05 5.72 6.54
N GLU A 148 -1.96 6.55 5.50
CA GLU A 148 -3.09 7.36 5.00
C GLU A 148 -4.25 6.46 4.57
N ALA A 149 -3.98 5.40 3.79
CA ALA A 149 -5.01 4.47 3.36
C ALA A 149 -5.71 3.80 4.55
N LEU A 150 -4.97 3.38 5.59
CA LEU A 150 -5.53 2.77 6.80
C LEU A 150 -6.40 3.76 7.60
N ALA A 151 -5.89 4.98 7.82
CA ALA A 151 -6.64 6.04 8.50
C ALA A 151 -7.92 6.41 7.73
N GLU A 152 -7.86 6.43 6.40
CA GLU A 152 -9.01 6.73 5.56
C GLU A 152 -10.05 5.59 5.55
N HIS A 153 -9.61 4.33 5.60
CA HIS A 153 -10.53 3.20 5.76
C HIS A 153 -11.26 3.24 7.11
N ASP A 154 -10.56 3.59 8.20
CA ASP A 154 -11.17 3.83 9.51
C ASP A 154 -12.18 5.00 9.45
N ALA A 155 -11.79 6.11 8.81
CA ALA A 155 -12.65 7.28 8.65
C ALA A 155 -13.92 6.98 7.82
N VAL A 156 -13.82 6.26 6.70
CA VAL A 156 -14.99 5.89 5.89
C VAL A 156 -15.94 5.01 6.70
N GLY A 157 -15.42 4.08 7.50
CA GLY A 157 -16.24 3.25 8.40
C GLY A 157 -16.95 4.08 9.47
N ARG A 158 -16.23 4.98 10.14
CA ARG A 158 -16.78 5.88 11.18
C ARG A 158 -17.82 6.84 10.61
N VAL A 159 -17.59 7.41 9.42
CA VAL A 159 -18.57 8.24 8.73
C VAL A 159 -19.78 7.42 8.29
N ALA A 160 -19.58 6.22 7.75
CA ALA A 160 -20.70 5.34 7.42
C ALA A 160 -21.52 4.96 8.66
N ALA A 161 -20.88 4.71 9.81
CA ALA A 161 -21.55 4.44 11.08
C ALA A 161 -22.35 5.65 11.58
N GLY A 162 -21.76 6.84 11.54
CA GLY A 162 -22.46 8.09 11.85
C GLY A 162 -23.64 8.37 10.95
N LEU A 163 -23.53 8.10 9.65
CA LEU A 163 -24.66 8.25 8.72
C LEU A 163 -25.72 7.17 8.93
N ALA A 164 -25.31 5.96 9.32
CA ALA A 164 -26.22 4.85 9.58
C ALA A 164 -27.17 5.13 10.76
N THR A 165 -26.74 5.90 11.77
CA THR A 165 -27.62 6.31 12.89
C THR A 165 -28.74 7.25 12.46
N LEU A 166 -28.60 7.89 11.30
CA LEU A 166 -29.60 8.81 10.73
C LEU A 166 -30.59 8.07 9.81
N LEU A 167 -30.38 6.78 9.53
CA LEU A 167 -31.30 5.99 8.71
C LEU A 167 -32.54 5.57 9.54
N PRO A 168 -33.73 5.50 8.91
CA PRO A 168 -34.89 4.91 9.55
C PRO A 168 -34.67 3.40 9.80
N ALA A 169 -35.38 2.84 10.78
CA ALA A 169 -35.25 1.43 11.16
C ALA A 169 -35.51 0.45 9.99
N GLU A 170 -36.42 0.82 9.08
CA GLU A 170 -36.65 0.12 7.82
C GLU A 170 -36.44 1.05 6.61
N PRO A 171 -35.22 1.11 6.04
CA PRO A 171 -34.96 1.91 4.86
C PRO A 171 -35.55 1.31 3.57
N ARG A 172 -36.16 0.11 3.66
CA ARG A 172 -36.80 -0.59 2.55
C ARG A 172 -38.24 -0.10 2.39
N GLY A 173 -38.42 1.01 1.68
CA GLY A 173 -39.74 1.54 1.37
C GLY A 173 -39.72 2.89 0.69
N ASP A 174 -38.65 3.66 0.88
CA ASP A 174 -38.48 4.97 0.25
C ASP A 174 -37.53 4.88 -0.97
N PRO A 175 -38.02 5.08 -2.21
CA PRO A 175 -37.18 5.12 -3.39
C PRO A 175 -36.20 6.32 -3.41
N LEU A 176 -36.38 7.30 -2.51
CA LEU A 176 -35.57 8.50 -2.38
C LEU A 176 -35.13 8.68 -0.92
N LEU A 177 -34.42 7.70 -0.36
CA LEU A 177 -33.89 7.80 1.00
C LEU A 177 -32.92 8.99 1.14
N LEU A 178 -33.42 10.12 1.64
CA LEU A 178 -32.67 11.35 1.82
C LEU A 178 -32.15 11.46 3.25
N LEU A 179 -30.85 11.67 3.36
CA LEU A 179 -30.13 11.92 4.59
C LEU A 179 -29.77 13.41 4.66
N GLN A 180 -30.22 14.06 5.72
CA GLN A 180 -29.82 15.41 6.09
C GLN A 180 -28.91 15.33 7.32
N LEU A 181 -27.72 15.91 7.25
CA LEU A 181 -26.87 16.02 8.44
C LEU A 181 -27.60 16.90 9.48
N PRO A 182 -27.74 16.44 10.73
CA PRO A 182 -28.48 17.17 11.76
C PRO A 182 -27.76 18.44 12.21
N VAL A 183 -26.44 18.49 11.98
CA VAL A 183 -25.56 19.60 12.30
C VAL A 183 -24.68 19.93 11.09
N PRO A 184 -24.06 21.12 11.04
CA PRO A 184 -23.08 21.43 10.01
C PRO A 184 -21.96 20.39 9.95
N ALA A 185 -21.40 20.16 8.75
CA ALA A 185 -20.42 19.09 8.54
C ALA A 185 -19.22 19.13 9.50
N TYR A 186 -18.74 20.31 9.90
CA TYR A 186 -17.65 20.42 10.87
C TYR A 186 -18.03 19.88 12.26
N ALA A 187 -19.26 20.12 12.71
CA ALA A 187 -19.77 19.65 14.00
C ALA A 187 -20.03 18.14 13.95
N PHE A 188 -20.56 17.65 12.83
CA PHE A 188 -20.73 16.22 12.61
C PHE A 188 -19.38 15.48 12.61
N ALA A 189 -18.34 16.08 12.01
CA ALA A 189 -17.00 15.52 12.06
C ALA A 189 -16.46 15.44 13.50
N ALA A 190 -16.70 16.48 14.30
CA ALA A 190 -16.29 16.52 15.70
C ALA A 190 -17.00 15.45 16.55
N GLU A 191 -18.31 15.24 16.35
CA GLU A 191 -19.06 14.15 17.00
C GLU A 191 -18.50 12.76 16.64
N LEU A 192 -18.08 12.61 15.39
CA LEU A 192 -17.44 11.38 14.93
C LEU A 192 -15.97 11.27 15.33
N GLY A 193 -15.39 12.27 16.02
CA GLY A 193 -14.00 12.30 16.46
C GLY A 193 -12.99 12.31 15.32
N ILE A 194 -13.32 12.95 14.20
CA ILE A 194 -12.47 13.12 13.02
C ILE A 194 -12.42 14.58 12.59
N GLU A 195 -11.41 14.95 11.81
CA GLU A 195 -11.31 16.29 11.23
C GLU A 195 -12.33 16.50 10.10
N ALA A 196 -12.79 17.73 9.91
CA ALA A 196 -13.78 18.09 8.88
C ALA A 196 -13.29 17.77 7.44
N GLU A 197 -11.99 17.87 7.20
CA GLU A 197 -11.37 17.50 5.93
C GLU A 197 -11.45 15.99 5.69
N THR A 198 -11.23 15.19 6.74
CA THR A 198 -11.34 13.73 6.74
C THR A 198 -12.78 13.26 6.53
N LEU A 199 -13.76 13.92 7.17
CA LEU A 199 -15.18 13.72 6.85
C LEU A 199 -15.47 13.99 5.36
N SER A 200 -14.97 15.11 4.84
CA SER A 200 -15.18 15.52 3.44
C SER A 200 -14.59 14.53 2.44
N ARG A 201 -13.41 13.97 2.74
CA ARG A 201 -12.78 12.89 1.95
C ARG A 201 -13.61 11.61 1.98
N ALA A 202 -14.03 11.17 3.17
CA ALA A 202 -14.84 9.96 3.34
C ALA A 202 -16.19 10.05 2.61
N LEU A 203 -16.88 11.19 2.70
CA LEU A 203 -18.13 11.45 1.98
C LEU A 203 -17.93 11.40 0.46
N ARG A 204 -16.84 12.01 -0.05
CA ARG A 204 -16.48 11.93 -1.48
C ARG A 204 -16.25 10.48 -1.94
N LYS A 205 -15.62 9.64 -1.13
CA LYS A 205 -15.44 8.21 -1.44
C LYS A 205 -16.76 7.44 -1.44
N LEU A 206 -17.64 7.69 -0.48
CA LEU A 206 -18.97 7.07 -0.47
C LEU A 206 -19.80 7.47 -1.70
N VAL A 207 -19.65 8.71 -2.17
CA VAL A 207 -20.26 9.18 -3.42
C VAL A 207 -19.63 8.51 -4.64
N ALA A 208 -18.30 8.47 -4.73
CA ALA A 208 -17.59 7.82 -5.84
C ALA A 208 -17.86 6.31 -5.93
N ALA A 209 -18.10 5.66 -4.79
CA ALA A 209 -18.46 4.25 -4.70
C ALA A 209 -19.95 3.97 -4.99
N GLY A 210 -20.73 5.00 -5.34
CA GLY A 210 -22.17 4.85 -5.63
C GLY A 210 -23.02 4.49 -4.41
N VAL A 211 -22.51 4.69 -3.19
CA VAL A 211 -23.26 4.43 -1.95
C VAL A 211 -24.16 5.63 -1.62
N LEU A 212 -23.66 6.84 -1.91
CA LEU A 212 -24.37 8.11 -1.71
C LEU A 212 -24.41 8.91 -3.01
N HIS A 213 -25.39 9.79 -3.13
CA HIS A 213 -25.41 10.86 -4.12
C HIS A 213 -25.56 12.19 -3.40
N ARG A 214 -24.70 13.17 -3.69
CA ARG A 214 -24.77 14.48 -3.06
C ARG A 214 -25.85 15.33 -3.74
N VAL A 215 -26.93 15.62 -3.01
CA VAL A 215 -28.04 16.44 -3.49
C VAL A 215 -27.77 17.92 -3.23
N ALA A 216 -27.26 18.25 -2.04
CA ALA A 216 -26.90 19.63 -1.66
C ALA A 216 -25.82 19.62 -0.56
N ALA A 217 -25.46 20.81 -0.06
CA ALA A 217 -24.58 20.91 1.10
C ALA A 217 -25.23 20.25 2.33
N GLY A 218 -24.55 19.26 2.92
CA GLY A 218 -25.06 18.51 4.07
C GLY A 218 -26.26 17.60 3.77
N ARG A 219 -26.64 17.43 2.50
CA ARG A 219 -27.79 16.61 2.09
C ARG A 219 -27.38 15.57 1.05
N TYR A 220 -27.65 14.31 1.34
CA TYR A 220 -27.25 13.17 0.54
C TYR A 220 -28.45 12.25 0.29
N GLN A 221 -28.56 11.68 -0.90
CA GLN A 221 -29.43 10.55 -1.16
C GLN A 221 -28.62 9.27 -0.94
N VAL A 222 -29.19 8.31 -0.24
CA VAL A 222 -28.60 6.99 -0.03
C VAL A 222 -29.01 6.09 -1.19
N LEU A 223 -28.05 5.70 -2.01
CA LEU A 223 -28.28 4.85 -3.18
C LEU A 223 -28.21 3.36 -2.84
N ASP A 224 -27.34 2.99 -1.89
CA ASP A 224 -27.15 1.60 -1.45
C ASP A 224 -27.07 1.52 0.09
N PRO A 225 -28.22 1.49 0.79
CA PRO A 225 -28.27 1.36 2.25
C PRO A 225 -27.57 0.10 2.78
N PRO A 226 -27.69 -1.10 2.16
CA PRO A 226 -26.94 -2.28 2.58
C PRO A 226 -25.42 -2.09 2.54
N SER A 227 -24.87 -1.43 1.51
CA SER A 227 -23.44 -1.13 1.43
C SER A 227 -22.99 -0.13 2.49
N LEU A 228 -23.80 0.91 2.77
CA LEU A 228 -23.54 1.85 3.86
C LEU A 228 -23.47 1.15 5.22
N LEU A 229 -24.43 0.28 5.54
CA LEU A 229 -24.48 -0.47 6.79
C LEU A 229 -23.33 -1.47 6.94
N ARG A 230 -22.86 -2.10 5.85
CA ARG A 230 -21.67 -2.96 5.91
C ARG A 230 -20.41 -2.18 6.24
N ARG A 231 -20.22 -1.02 5.61
CA ARG A 231 -19.08 -0.13 5.88
C ARG A 231 -19.12 0.40 7.32
N ALA A 232 -20.32 0.72 7.84
CA ALA A 232 -20.53 1.09 9.24
C ALA A 232 -20.07 -0.01 10.23
N ALA A 233 -20.30 -1.27 9.88
CA ALA A 233 -19.87 -2.43 10.67
C ALA A 233 -18.39 -2.81 10.47
N GLY A 234 -17.59 -1.98 9.78
CA GLY A 234 -16.19 -2.27 9.46
C GLY A 234 -16.00 -3.41 8.45
N ARG A 235 -17.04 -3.80 7.71
CA ARG A 235 -16.98 -4.85 6.68
C ARG A 235 -16.81 -4.24 5.29
N PRO A 236 -15.81 -4.68 4.48
CA PRO A 236 -15.65 -4.21 3.10
C PRO A 236 -16.84 -4.62 2.20
N PRO A 237 -17.04 -3.96 1.04
CA PRO A 237 -18.14 -4.26 0.12
C PRO A 237 -18.06 -5.68 -0.43
N ALA A 238 -19.22 -6.30 -0.71
CA ALA A 238 -19.30 -7.67 -1.22
C ALA A 238 -18.77 -7.88 -2.65
N SER A 239 -18.37 -6.82 -3.37
CA SER A 239 -17.71 -6.95 -4.68
C SER A 239 -16.33 -7.58 -4.55
N ASP A 240 -15.65 -7.39 -3.42
CA ASP A 240 -14.26 -7.82 -3.22
C ASP A 240 -14.18 -9.22 -2.59
N ALA A 241 -15.26 -9.70 -1.97
CA ALA A 241 -15.35 -11.02 -1.35
C ALA A 241 -15.47 -12.18 -2.37
N LYS A 242 -15.74 -11.89 -3.64
CA LYS A 242 -15.83 -12.94 -4.69
C LYS A 242 -14.50 -13.30 -5.35
N GLN A 243 -13.38 -12.69 -4.95
CA GLN A 243 -12.05 -13.03 -5.46
C GLN A 243 -11.16 -13.79 -4.46
N SER A 244 -11.55 -13.94 -3.20
CA SER A 244 -10.76 -14.66 -2.19
C SER A 244 -11.25 -16.09 -1.88
N ASP A 245 -12.26 -16.59 -2.58
CA ASP A 245 -12.83 -17.93 -2.35
C ASP A 245 -12.88 -18.80 -3.62
N ARG A 246 -11.98 -18.51 -4.57
CA ARG A 246 -11.64 -19.40 -5.68
C ARG A 246 -10.13 -19.54 -5.80
N SER A 247 -9.52 -20.29 -4.89
CA SER A 247 -8.27 -21.02 -5.10
C SER A 247 -8.22 -22.19 -4.14
#